data_AF-A0AAV5ZYR1-F1
#
_entry.id   AF-A0AAV5ZYR1-F1
#
_cell.length_a   1.000
_cell.length_b   1.000
_cell.length_c   1.000
_cell.angle_alpha   90.00
_cell.angle_beta   90.00
_cell.angle_gamma   90.00
#
_symmetry.space_group_name_H-M   'P 1'
#
loop_
_entity.id
_entity.type
_entity.pdbx_description
1 polymer ?
#
loop_
_entity_poly.entity_id
_entity_poly.type
_entity_poly.pdbx_seq_one_letter_code
_entity_poly.pdbx_strand_id
1 'polypeptide(L)' 'MSARGPALRSLILAALGLVAIVEVFPYFWMVSTSLQDMAAVTRVPPTLWPETFHWENYAKA' A
#
# COMPACT_ATOMS: atom_id res chain seq x y z
N MET A 1 -10.18 33.10 14.66
CA MET A 1 -9.65 31.78 14.25
C MET A 1 -10.25 30.74 15.19
N SER A 2 -11.18 29.91 14.70
CA SER A 2 -11.96 29.00 15.55
C SER A 2 -11.03 27.99 16.24
N ALA A 3 -11.00 28.01 17.57
CA ALA A 3 -10.26 27.06 18.41
C ALA A 3 -10.92 25.69 18.32
N ARG A 4 -10.68 24.96 17.23
CA ARG A 4 -11.02 23.53 17.17
C ARG A 4 -10.25 22.83 18.30
N GLY A 5 -10.96 22.20 19.23
CA GLY A 5 -10.35 21.53 20.38
C GLY A 5 -9.37 20.42 19.97
N PRO A 6 -8.39 20.07 20.84
CA PRO A 6 -7.33 19.12 20.52
C PRO A 6 -7.86 17.74 20.08
N ALA A 7 -9.00 17.30 20.62
CA ALA A 7 -9.64 16.04 20.24
C ALA A 7 -10.11 16.01 18.77
N LEU A 8 -10.74 17.08 18.29
CA LEU A 8 -11.19 17.17 16.89
C LEU A 8 -9.99 17.14 15.93
N ARG A 9 -8.88 17.79 16.31
CA ARG A 9 -7.65 17.74 15.51
C ARG A 9 -7.10 16.31 15.42
N SER A 10 -7.06 15.58 16.52
CA SER A 10 -6.62 14.18 16.52
C SER A 10 -7.52 13.29 15.65
N LEU A 11 -8.84 13.48 15.71
CA LEU A 11 -9.78 12.75 14.86
C LEU A 11 -9.58 13.05 13.37
N ILE A 12 -9.38 14.31 13.01
CA ILE A 12 -9.08 14.71 11.63
C ILE A 12 -7.78 14.07 11.15
N LEU A 13 -6.71 14.09 11.96
CA LEU A 13 -5.44 13.49 11.61
C LEU A 13 -5.54 11.97 11.44
N ALA A 14 -6.29 11.28 12.31
CA ALA A 14 -6.55 9.85 12.17
C ALA A 14 -7.32 9.53 10.88
N ALA A 15 -8.35 10.32 10.56
CA ALA A 15 -9.11 10.16 9.32
C ALA A 15 -8.25 10.40 8.08
N LEU A 16 -7.43 11.47 8.08
CA LEU A 16 -6.49 11.75 7.00
C LEU A 16 -5.44 10.64 6.86
N GLY A 17 -4.94 10.09 7.97
CA GLY A 17 -4.01 8.97 7.95
C GLY A 17 -4.63 7.71 7.33
N LEU A 18 -5.88 7.39 7.66
CA LEU A 18 -6.59 6.27 7.06
C LEU A 18 -6.78 6.47 5.55
N VAL A 19 -7.22 7.66 5.13
CA VAL A 19 -7.36 8.01 3.70
C VAL A 19 -6.01 7.86 2.99
N ALA A 20 -4.93 8.38 3.58
CA ALA A 20 -3.59 8.26 3.00
C ALA A 20 -3.16 6.80 2.82
N ILE A 21 -3.46 5.90 3.78
CA ILE A 21 -3.15 4.47 3.65
C ILE A 21 -3.90 3.86 2.47
N VAL A 22 -5.19 4.16 2.32
CA VAL A 22 -6.02 3.65 1.21
C VAL A 22 -5.51 4.15 -0.14
N GLU A 23 -5.12 5.43 -0.22
CA GLU A 23 -4.56 6.05 -1.44
C GLU A 23 -3.18 5.46 -1.82
N VAL A 24 -2.33 5.16 -0.82
CA VAL A 24 -0.99 4.59 -1.06
C VAL A 24 -1.04 3.10 -1.37
N PHE A 25 -2.04 2.39 -0.86
CA PHE A 25 -2.20 0.94 -1.03
C PHE A 25 -2.10 0.44 -2.48
N PRO A 26 -2.77 1.01 -3.50
CA PRO A 26 -2.65 0.54 -4.88
C PRO A 26 -1.22 0.65 -5.42
N TYR A 27 -0.47 1.70 -5.08
CA TYR A 27 0.93 1.84 -5.50
C TYR A 27 1.83 0.82 -4.80
N PHE A 28 1.61 0.60 -3.50
CA PHE A 28 2.28 -0.47 -2.76
C PHE A 28 2.01 -1.84 -3.41
N TRP A 29 0.76 -2.13 -3.75
CA TRP A 29 0.35 -3.36 -4.42
C TRP A 29 1.01 -3.52 -5.79
N MET A 30 1.09 -2.45 -6.60
CA MET A 30 1.77 -2.46 -7.90
C MET A 30 3.26 -2.82 -7.76
N VAL A 31 3.97 -2.19 -6.82
CA VAL A 31 5.41 -2.46 -6.62
C VAL A 31 5.60 -3.88 -6.09
N SER A 32 4.81 -4.31 -5.12
CA SER A 32 4.90 -5.67 -4.56
C SER A 32 4.67 -6.73 -5.64
N THR A 33 3.56 -6.64 -6.39
CA THR A 33 3.23 -7.62 -7.44
C THR A 33 4.21 -7.62 -8.61
N SER A 34 4.81 -6.46 -8.96
CA SER A 34 5.84 -6.39 -9.99
C SER A 34 7.11 -7.19 -9.65
N LEU A 35 7.35 -7.42 -8.36
CA LEU A 35 8.52 -8.15 -7.84
C LEU A 35 8.20 -9.61 -7.51
N GLN A 36 6.98 -10.09 -7.80
CA GLN A 36 6.56 -11.47 -7.59
C GLN A 36 6.65 -12.29 -8.89
N ASP A 37 6.63 -13.62 -8.77
CA ASP A 37 6.43 -14.51 -9.91
C ASP A 37 4.94 -14.67 -10.27
N MET A 38 4.66 -15.23 -11.45
CA MET A 38 3.28 -15.40 -11.94
C MET A 38 2.43 -16.35 -11.09
N ALA A 39 3.05 -17.33 -10.44
CA ALA A 39 2.34 -18.28 -9.58
C ALA A 39 1.88 -17.61 -8.28
N ALA A 40 2.67 -16.69 -7.74
CA ALA A 40 2.34 -15.88 -6.56
C ALA A 40 1.25 -14.84 -6.87
N VAL A 41 1.35 -14.13 -8.01
CA VAL A 41 0.36 -13.09 -8.40
C VAL A 41 -1.04 -13.68 -8.63
N THR A 42 -1.12 -14.94 -9.11
CA THR A 42 -2.40 -15.61 -9.41
C THR A 42 -2.93 -16.48 -8.27
N ARG A 43 -2.18 -16.61 -7.16
CA ARG A 43 -2.59 -17.38 -5.99
C ARG A 43 -3.76 -16.70 -5.26
N VAL A 44 -4.66 -17.52 -4.72
CA VAL A 44 -5.71 -17.08 -3.79
C VAL A 44 -5.50 -17.76 -2.43
N PRO A 45 -5.39 -17.01 -1.31
CA PRO A 45 -5.41 -15.55 -1.23
C PRO A 45 -4.13 -14.92 -1.80
N PRO A 46 -4.20 -13.67 -2.30
CA PRO A 46 -3.03 -12.93 -2.74
C PRO A 46 -2.05 -12.67 -1.60
N THR A 47 -0.75 -12.67 -1.89
CA THR A 47 0.30 -12.25 -0.96
C THR A 47 0.58 -10.75 -1.13
N LEU A 48 0.49 -9.98 -0.05
CA LEU A 48 0.74 -8.52 -0.08
C LEU A 48 2.23 -8.18 -0.20
N TRP A 49 3.11 -9.09 0.22
CA TRP A 49 4.56 -8.91 0.22
C TRP A 49 5.22 -10.06 -0.55
N PRO A 50 6.27 -9.82 -1.35
CA PRO A 50 6.94 -10.88 -2.08
C PRO A 50 7.63 -11.85 -1.11
N GLU A 51 7.39 -13.15 -1.27
CA GLU A 51 8.18 -14.18 -0.56
C GLU A 51 9.61 -14.22 -1.10
N THR A 52 9.77 -13.99 -2.40
CA THR A 52 11.06 -13.83 -3.10
C THR A 52 10.96 -12.63 -4.04
N PHE A 53 12.03 -11.84 -4.11
CA PHE A 53 12.09 -10.63 -4.94
C PHE A 53 12.66 -10.94 -6.33
N HIS A 54 11.82 -10.83 -7.35
CA HIS A 54 12.18 -11.04 -8.76
C HIS A 54 12.52 -9.71 -9.46
N TRP A 55 13.69 -9.15 -9.13
CA TRP A 55 14.18 -7.91 -9.75
C TRP A 55 14.39 -8.02 -11.26
N GLU A 56 14.64 -9.23 -11.76
CA GLU A 56 14.76 -9.52 -13.18
C GLU A 56 13.51 -9.16 -13.99
N ASN A 57 12.34 -9.01 -13.36
CA ASN A 57 11.12 -8.54 -14.01
C ASN A 57 11.31 -7.11 -14.57
N TYR A 58 12.05 -6.25 -13.87
CA TYR A 58 12.36 -4.89 -14.33
C TYR A 58 13.44 -4.86 -15.40
N ALA A 59 14.41 -5.79 -15.34
CA ALA A 59 15.48 -5.89 -16.34
C ALA A 59 14.99 -6.43 -17.69
N LYS A 60 13.87 -7.17 -17.70
CA LYS A 60 13.24 -7.77 -18.89
C LYS A 60 12.13 -6.90 -19.50
N ALA A 61 11.74 -5.82 -18.83
CA ALA A 61 10.65 -4.93 -19.25
C ALA A 61 11.06 -3.95 -20.36
#